data_AF-A0A6M8W010-F1
#
_entry.id   AF-A0A6M8W010-F1
#
_cell.length_a   1.000
_cell.length_b   1.000
_cell.length_c   1.000
_cell.angle_alpha   90.00
_cell.angle_beta   90.00
_cell.angle_gamma   90.00
#
_symmetry.space_group_name_H-M   'P 1'
#
loop_
_entity.id
_entity.type
_entity.pdbx_description
1 polymer ?
#
loop_
_entity_poly.entity_id
_entity_poly.type
_entity_poly.pdbx_seq_one_letter_code
_entity_poly.pdbx_strand_id
1 'polypeptide(L)'
;MATYRLELDERGEPLLIEESNCISPTPANQWIERCLASIPTGASTMKPALLLAGIMFSQAALAQVSVGWDADCDYNVNTDPAALQTAIDAGHTEIRLSHAQDYPGAIEITQDLALRGGYADCSAANNDQQTNILSTIDAGGLGLTAVKVSGIEQANLLLEYLTITGGDGSADTYPYSGGLMLKSVTGSVNLHHLDLRDNTGGQGGGGLGVYGGSDIEDDQLAVVITETVIRNNSADSGGGVFCLRFHSSFDIHLELSAGTVIQNNHANSQGGALQTNSCRIDHLAGVATHSLNTDIDREIHNNTSNISGAGLTVFGSGQVNLNGTPTQPFDLTGNTGNLDPGSSGQGGAAHVSDGGVLVLTNARVGFNSSGSYGGALYAGFGGHITMRPGPDGCDYDRYCSQLIGNTLSGTAGGGAAVAARYGGLIDIRNSLIWMNNSDSRGYVGHAEQAFSEQAARLLFEGNVIVENGNNAGYSNYSGFELKGGSELTLAYNTLHMNTSNSTMLNQLPGSSLLAVGNIIQEFSNLHQLGGAATTTIDCNLVPSASSIEAPVTDLIEGTVSWLDSGSRDYRLSADDTIAMDVCSDALYSPGADLGEQARGQDNPDVTDLNGSYDLGAHEFDPVSADGIFADAFE
;
A
#
# COMPACT_ATOMS: atom_id res chain seq x y z
N MET A 1 0.17 -23.73 -36.31
CA MET A 1 0.02 -24.70 -35.21
C MET A 1 1.21 -24.48 -34.32
N ALA A 2 1.01 -23.89 -33.14
CA ALA A 2 2.07 -23.79 -32.13
C ALA A 2 2.36 -25.21 -31.60
N THR A 3 3.63 -25.49 -31.35
CA THR A 3 4.06 -26.78 -30.81
C THR A 3 4.48 -26.51 -29.38
N TYR A 4 3.83 -27.19 -28.43
CA TYR A 4 4.12 -27.05 -27.00
C TYR A 4 4.82 -28.30 -26.53
N ARG A 5 5.79 -28.10 -25.63
CA ARG A 5 6.41 -29.20 -24.89
C ARG A 5 6.00 -29.09 -23.43
N LEU A 6 5.59 -30.23 -22.88
CA LEU A 6 5.26 -30.37 -21.46
C LEU A 6 6.53 -30.78 -20.72
N GLU A 7 6.93 -30.00 -19.73
CA GLU A 7 7.99 -30.37 -18.79
C GLU A 7 7.44 -30.32 -17.36
N LEU A 8 8.11 -30.98 -16.42
CA LEU A 8 7.75 -30.90 -15.00
C LEU A 8 8.70 -29.91 -14.32
N ASP A 9 8.16 -29.02 -13.49
CA ASP A 9 8.98 -28.12 -12.68
C ASP A 9 9.70 -28.88 -11.53
N GLU A 10 10.50 -28.16 -10.75
CA GLU A 10 11.26 -28.74 -9.63
C GLU A 10 10.37 -29.34 -8.53
N ARG A 11 9.06 -29.05 -8.55
CA ARG A 11 8.04 -29.60 -7.64
C ARG A 11 7.22 -30.73 -8.27
N GLY A 12 7.50 -31.09 -9.54
CA GLY A 12 6.84 -32.18 -10.24
C GLY A 12 5.51 -31.78 -10.92
N GLU A 13 5.24 -30.49 -11.06
CA GLU A 13 4.00 -29.99 -11.68
C GLU A 13 4.19 -29.69 -13.18
N PRO A 14 3.19 -29.98 -14.04
CA PRO A 14 3.32 -29.81 -15.48
C PRO A 14 3.30 -28.33 -15.91
N LEU A 15 4.40 -27.90 -16.52
CA LEU A 15 4.60 -26.60 -17.13
C LEU A 15 4.49 -26.72 -18.65
N LEU A 16 3.64 -25.89 -19.27
CA LEU A 16 3.52 -25.79 -20.72
C LEU A 16 4.47 -24.71 -21.24
N ILE A 17 5.48 -25.09 -22.01
CA ILE A 17 6.44 -24.17 -22.62
C ILE A 17 6.14 -24.08 -24.12
N GLU A 18 5.95 -22.85 -24.62
CA GLU A 18 5.76 -22.57 -26.03
C GLU A 18 7.11 -22.52 -26.76
N GLU A 19 7.36 -23.48 -27.66
CA GLU A 19 8.59 -23.48 -28.46
C GLU A 19 8.46 -22.48 -29.62
N SER A 20 9.13 -21.32 -29.49
CA SER A 20 9.22 -20.34 -30.57
C SER A 20 10.20 -20.82 -31.66
N ASN A 21 9.65 -21.14 -32.84
CA ASN A 21 10.40 -21.62 -33.99
C ASN A 21 11.26 -20.50 -34.62
N CYS A 22 12.57 -20.50 -34.36
CA CYS A 22 13.55 -19.85 -35.23
C CYS A 22 13.87 -20.77 -36.43
N ILE A 23 13.17 -20.56 -37.54
CA ILE A 23 13.55 -21.13 -38.85
C ILE A 23 14.15 -20.00 -39.71
N SER A 24 15.47 -20.01 -39.85
CA SER A 24 16.17 -19.40 -40.99
C SER A 24 16.15 -20.34 -42.19
N PRO A 25 16.10 -19.79 -43.42
CA PRO A 25 16.87 -20.36 -44.51
C PRO A 25 17.75 -19.31 -45.22
N THR A 26 19.07 -19.52 -45.11
CA THR A 26 20.19 -19.39 -46.10
C THR A 26 19.91 -18.96 -47.57
N PRO A 27 20.93 -18.66 -48.44
CA PRO A 27 22.36 -18.26 -48.26
C PRO A 27 22.93 -17.19 -49.26
N ALA A 28 24.16 -16.72 -48.97
CA ALA A 28 25.31 -16.38 -49.85
C ALA A 28 25.22 -15.52 -51.14
N ASN A 29 26.16 -14.56 -51.20
CA ASN A 29 27.03 -14.11 -52.31
C ASN A 29 26.71 -12.85 -53.16
N GLN A 30 27.74 -11.98 -53.21
CA GLN A 30 28.15 -10.97 -54.21
C GLN A 30 27.38 -9.63 -54.24
N TRP A 31 28.09 -8.51 -54.08
CA TRP A 31 28.57 -7.67 -55.20
C TRP A 31 29.49 -6.54 -54.70
N ILE A 32 30.42 -6.16 -55.59
CA ILE A 32 31.53 -5.22 -55.48
C ILE A 32 31.09 -3.84 -56.04
N GLU A 33 31.76 -2.78 -55.58
CA GLU A 33 32.02 -1.48 -56.25
C GLU A 33 31.06 -0.27 -56.13
N ARG A 34 31.72 0.92 -56.06
CA ARG A 34 31.28 2.34 -56.15
C ARG A 34 30.78 2.94 -54.83
N CYS A 35 31.38 4.01 -54.27
CA CYS A 35 31.73 5.27 -54.93
C CYS A 35 33.06 5.88 -54.43
N LEU A 36 33.89 6.27 -55.40
CA LEU A 36 34.94 7.29 -55.29
C LEU A 36 34.43 8.57 -55.97
N ALA A 37 35.00 9.69 -55.54
CA ALA A 37 35.05 11.03 -56.14
C ALA A 37 34.01 12.06 -55.63
N SER A 38 34.48 12.97 -54.78
CA SER A 38 34.86 14.33 -55.25
C SER A 38 35.59 15.11 -54.16
N ILE A 39 36.85 15.45 -54.45
CA ILE A 39 37.68 16.44 -53.77
C ILE A 39 37.26 17.84 -54.26
N PRO A 40 37.32 18.87 -53.41
CA PRO A 40 38.04 20.08 -53.82
C PRO A 40 39.15 20.46 -52.85
N THR A 41 40.32 20.63 -53.43
CA THR A 41 41.54 21.22 -52.87
C THR A 41 41.34 22.71 -52.60
N GLY A 42 41.65 23.15 -51.38
CA GLY A 42 41.76 24.56 -51.02
C GLY A 42 42.79 24.76 -49.93
N ALA A 43 44.06 24.89 -50.31
CA ALA A 43 45.14 25.25 -49.41
C ALA A 43 45.17 26.76 -49.21
N SER A 44 45.13 27.24 -47.96
CA SER A 44 45.71 28.53 -47.60
C SER A 44 46.06 28.60 -46.10
N THR A 45 47.35 28.82 -45.86
CA THR A 45 47.96 29.49 -44.69
C THR A 45 47.81 28.84 -43.32
N MET A 46 48.81 28.01 -42.97
CA MET A 46 49.18 27.70 -41.59
C MET A 46 49.54 28.99 -40.84
N LYS A 47 48.74 29.34 -39.83
CA LYS A 47 49.15 30.13 -38.67
C LYS A 47 49.67 29.16 -37.60
N PRO A 48 50.73 29.49 -36.83
CA PRO A 48 51.17 28.65 -35.73
C PRO A 48 50.10 28.69 -34.64
N ALA A 49 49.36 27.59 -34.48
CA ALA A 49 48.53 27.36 -33.30
C ALA A 49 49.49 27.14 -32.13
N LEU A 50 49.54 28.12 -31.24
CA LEU A 50 50.17 28.03 -29.93
C LEU A 50 49.39 26.95 -29.15
N LEU A 51 49.92 25.73 -29.15
CA LEU A 51 49.44 24.62 -28.33
C LEU A 51 49.77 24.97 -26.87
N LEU A 52 48.85 25.68 -26.20
CA LEU A 52 48.88 25.85 -24.76
C LEU A 52 48.55 24.47 -24.17
N ALA A 53 49.59 23.71 -23.82
CA ALA A 53 49.46 22.53 -22.99
C ALA A 53 49.01 23.00 -21.59
N GLY A 54 47.71 23.21 -21.44
CA GLY A 54 47.07 23.28 -20.15
C GLY A 54 47.31 21.94 -19.47
N ILE A 55 48.19 21.95 -18.48
CA ILE A 55 48.34 20.85 -17.54
C ILE A 55 46.97 20.75 -16.85
N MET A 56 46.10 19.90 -17.39
CA MET A 56 44.91 19.44 -16.70
C MET A 56 45.45 18.60 -15.55
N PHE A 57 45.66 19.24 -14.40
CA PHE A 57 45.79 18.53 -13.15
C PHE A 57 44.46 17.79 -12.98
N SER A 58 44.44 16.51 -13.34
CA SER A 58 43.37 15.61 -12.89
C SER A 58 43.46 15.64 -11.37
N GLN A 59 42.58 16.38 -10.71
CA GLN A 59 42.40 16.22 -9.28
C GLN A 59 42.03 14.75 -9.08
N ALA A 60 42.90 14.01 -8.40
CA ALA A 60 42.58 12.64 -8.05
C ALA A 60 41.36 12.71 -7.12
N ALA A 61 40.28 12.02 -7.47
CA ALA A 61 39.14 11.87 -6.59
C ALA A 61 39.63 11.29 -5.26
N LEU A 62 39.49 12.07 -4.19
CA LEU A 62 39.61 11.56 -2.83
C LEU A 62 38.43 10.62 -2.59
N ALA A 63 38.66 9.52 -1.87
CA ALA A 63 37.61 8.57 -1.55
C ALA A 63 36.51 9.19 -0.65
N GLN A 64 36.88 10.21 0.14
CA GLN A 64 36.01 10.93 1.07
C GLN A 64 36.40 12.40 1.09
N VAL A 65 35.40 13.29 1.11
CA VAL A 65 35.57 14.74 1.29
C VAL A 65 34.52 15.34 2.22
N SER A 66 34.85 16.47 2.83
CA SER A 66 33.97 17.29 3.67
C SER A 66 33.48 18.53 2.92
N VAL A 67 32.19 18.86 3.09
CA VAL A 67 31.57 20.08 2.57
C VAL A 67 30.93 20.83 3.73
N GLY A 68 31.10 22.15 3.77
CA GLY A 68 30.52 23.00 4.81
C GLY A 68 31.04 24.44 4.77
N TRP A 69 30.84 25.18 5.86
CA TRP A 69 31.21 26.61 5.94
C TRP A 69 32.57 26.85 6.60
N ASP A 70 33.15 25.84 7.26
CA ASP A 70 34.40 26.00 7.99
C ASP A 70 35.59 26.12 7.04
N ALA A 71 36.62 26.85 7.47
CA ALA A 71 37.85 27.00 6.69
C ALA A 71 38.57 25.66 6.44
N ASP A 72 38.31 24.66 7.27
CA ASP A 72 38.93 23.33 7.22
C ASP A 72 38.16 22.32 6.35
N CYS A 73 37.06 22.73 5.70
CA CYS A 73 36.36 21.89 4.74
C CYS A 73 37.18 21.73 3.45
N ASP A 74 37.15 20.54 2.84
CA ASP A 74 37.72 20.32 1.51
C ASP A 74 37.00 21.18 0.47
N TYR A 75 35.68 21.35 0.64
CA TYR A 75 34.81 22.20 -0.15
C TYR A 75 34.10 23.23 0.74
N ASN A 76 34.52 24.49 0.65
CA ASN A 76 34.02 25.57 1.50
C ASN A 76 32.93 26.43 0.81
N VAL A 77 31.72 26.36 1.35
CA VAL A 77 30.51 27.04 0.84
C VAL A 77 30.62 28.58 0.90
N ASN A 78 31.39 29.14 1.84
CA ASN A 78 31.62 30.59 1.90
C ASN A 78 32.43 31.11 0.70
N THR A 79 33.25 30.25 0.10
CA THR A 79 34.09 30.60 -1.06
C THR A 79 33.49 30.14 -2.38
N ASP A 80 32.75 29.05 -2.37
CA ASP A 80 32.02 28.50 -3.51
C ASP A 80 30.60 28.12 -3.07
N PRO A 81 29.58 28.97 -3.34
CA PRO A 81 28.19 28.63 -3.00
C PRO A 81 27.69 27.34 -3.65
N ALA A 82 28.35 26.86 -4.73
CA ALA A 82 28.05 25.60 -5.39
C ALA A 82 28.93 24.43 -4.91
N ALA A 83 29.68 24.60 -3.81
CA ALA A 83 30.66 23.66 -3.28
C ALA A 83 30.17 22.20 -3.22
N LEU A 84 28.90 21.97 -2.85
CA LEU A 84 28.30 20.63 -2.84
C LEU A 84 28.23 20.02 -4.24
N GLN A 85 27.68 20.74 -5.22
CA GLN A 85 27.64 20.25 -6.60
C GLN A 85 29.06 20.10 -7.16
N THR A 86 29.96 21.05 -6.88
CA THR A 86 31.37 20.97 -7.28
C THR A 86 32.03 19.69 -6.76
N ALA A 87 31.74 19.28 -5.52
CA ALA A 87 32.26 18.03 -4.94
C ALA A 87 31.68 16.77 -5.63
N ILE A 88 30.39 16.79 -5.99
CA ILE A 88 29.75 15.70 -6.74
C ILE A 88 30.40 15.58 -8.13
N ASP A 89 30.47 16.69 -8.87
CA ASP A 89 31.04 16.76 -10.22
C ASP A 89 32.53 16.37 -10.27
N ALA A 90 33.25 16.51 -9.16
CA ALA A 90 34.64 16.09 -9.03
C ALA A 90 34.83 14.56 -8.93
N GLY A 91 33.76 13.78 -8.85
CA GLY A 91 33.84 12.31 -8.85
C GLY A 91 34.09 11.70 -7.47
N HIS A 92 33.81 12.41 -6.38
CA HIS A 92 33.98 11.87 -5.02
C HIS A 92 32.92 10.81 -4.71
N THR A 93 33.34 9.72 -4.09
CA THR A 93 32.47 8.57 -3.76
C THR A 93 31.80 8.70 -2.40
N GLU A 94 32.38 9.48 -1.48
CA GLU A 94 31.77 9.82 -0.19
C GLU A 94 31.90 11.32 0.07
N ILE A 95 30.77 11.96 0.36
CA ILE A 95 30.66 13.39 0.65
C ILE A 95 29.95 13.55 1.99
N ARG A 96 30.61 14.21 2.95
CA ARG A 96 30.09 14.43 4.30
C ARG A 96 29.73 15.90 4.51
N LEU A 97 28.48 16.17 4.88
CA LEU A 97 27.93 17.52 4.99
C LEU A 97 27.85 17.96 6.45
N SER A 98 28.45 19.11 6.78
CA SER A 98 28.16 19.73 8.07
C SER A 98 26.75 20.33 8.12
N HIS A 99 26.10 20.32 9.28
CA HIS A 99 24.75 20.86 9.52
C HIS A 99 24.82 22.29 10.12
N ALA A 100 25.90 23.03 9.88
CA ALA A 100 26.08 24.37 10.43
C ALA A 100 25.09 25.39 9.84
N GLN A 101 24.72 25.22 8.57
CA GLN A 101 23.72 25.99 7.83
C GLN A 101 23.08 25.09 6.75
N ASP A 102 22.06 25.61 6.06
CA ASP A 102 21.38 24.93 4.95
C ASP A 102 22.16 25.10 3.65
N TYR A 103 22.26 24.03 2.85
CA TYR A 103 22.89 24.04 1.53
C TYR A 103 21.88 24.57 0.50
N PRO A 104 22.12 25.75 -0.11
CA PRO A 104 21.17 26.34 -1.04
C PRO A 104 21.25 25.70 -2.42
N GLY A 105 20.09 25.51 -3.03
CA GLY A 105 19.94 25.07 -4.41
C GLY A 105 19.72 23.57 -4.58
N ALA A 106 19.34 23.22 -5.80
CA ALA A 106 19.17 21.84 -6.23
C ALA A 106 20.53 21.20 -6.56
N ILE A 107 20.63 19.88 -6.36
CA ILE A 107 21.80 19.08 -6.75
C ILE A 107 21.44 17.94 -7.69
N GLU A 108 22.40 17.54 -8.52
CA GLU A 108 22.28 16.41 -9.45
C GLU A 108 23.39 15.38 -9.22
N ILE A 109 23.00 14.12 -9.05
CA ILE A 109 23.87 12.97 -8.83
C ILE A 109 23.78 12.05 -10.05
N THR A 110 24.91 11.80 -10.69
CA THR A 110 25.03 11.00 -11.92
C THR A 110 26.06 9.88 -11.80
N GLN A 111 26.46 9.55 -10.57
CA GLN A 111 27.47 8.54 -10.25
C GLN A 111 27.16 7.90 -8.89
N ASP A 112 27.83 6.80 -8.57
CA ASP A 112 27.80 6.20 -7.23
C ASP A 112 28.29 7.19 -6.17
N LEU A 113 27.52 7.31 -5.08
CA LEU A 113 27.76 8.31 -4.06
C LEU A 113 27.16 7.90 -2.71
N ALA A 114 27.96 8.04 -1.66
CA ALA A 114 27.50 8.13 -0.28
C ALA A 114 27.47 9.61 0.15
N LEU A 115 26.27 10.19 0.21
CA LEU A 115 26.04 11.55 0.69
C LEU A 115 25.50 11.50 2.12
N ARG A 116 26.34 11.91 3.08
CA ARG A 116 26.09 11.72 4.51
C ARG A 116 26.00 13.08 5.20
N GLY A 117 24.86 13.40 5.81
CA GLY A 117 24.68 14.57 6.67
C GLY A 117 25.02 14.27 8.13
N GLY A 118 24.62 15.15 9.04
CA GLY A 118 24.69 14.84 10.48
C GLY A 118 25.91 15.38 11.22
N TYR A 119 26.86 16.04 10.56
CA TYR A 119 28.12 16.46 11.18
C TYR A 119 28.05 17.91 11.70
N ALA A 120 28.55 18.18 12.90
CA ALA A 120 28.49 19.54 13.46
C ALA A 120 29.32 20.57 12.67
N ASP A 121 30.47 20.14 12.17
CA ASP A 121 31.45 20.94 11.42
C ASP A 121 32.28 20.02 10.52
N CYS A 122 33.16 20.59 9.69
CA CYS A 122 34.01 19.78 8.79
C CYS A 122 35.09 18.98 9.53
N SER A 123 35.47 19.37 10.75
CA SER A 123 36.36 18.56 11.59
C SER A 123 35.65 17.27 12.05
N ALA A 124 34.39 17.37 12.49
CA ALA A 124 33.54 16.23 12.83
C ALA A 124 33.32 15.34 11.61
N ALA A 125 33.05 15.92 10.43
CA ALA A 125 32.93 15.19 9.17
C ALA A 125 34.21 14.40 8.84
N ASN A 126 35.37 15.02 8.95
CA ASN A 126 36.66 14.39 8.70
C ASN A 126 36.99 13.27 9.70
N ASN A 127 36.44 13.34 10.91
CA ASN A 127 36.62 12.33 11.97
C ASN A 127 35.44 11.35 12.09
N ASP A 128 34.46 11.39 11.18
CA ASP A 128 33.24 10.55 11.19
C ASP A 128 32.42 10.67 12.49
N GLN A 129 32.32 11.87 13.03
CA GLN A 129 31.59 12.17 14.27
C GLN A 129 30.18 12.69 13.94
N GLN A 130 29.31 11.78 13.51
CA GLN A 130 27.93 12.09 13.16
C GLN A 130 27.06 12.32 14.41
N THR A 131 26.05 13.18 14.27
CA THR A 131 25.04 13.49 15.29
C THR A 131 23.64 13.22 14.72
N ASN A 132 22.60 13.36 15.55
CA ASN A 132 21.21 13.20 15.12
C ASN A 132 20.60 14.47 14.50
N ILE A 133 21.40 15.52 14.25
CA ILE A 133 20.91 16.76 13.61
C ILE A 133 21.12 16.64 12.10
N LEU A 134 20.04 16.63 11.33
CA LEU A 134 20.09 16.51 9.87
C LEU A 134 20.79 17.71 9.21
N SER A 135 21.52 17.44 8.12
CA SER A 135 21.99 18.49 7.21
C SER A 135 20.88 18.82 6.18
N THR A 136 20.61 20.09 5.92
CA THR A 136 19.50 20.50 5.04
C THR A 136 19.96 20.82 3.63
N ILE A 137 19.34 20.24 2.61
CA ILE A 137 19.42 20.67 1.21
C ILE A 137 18.09 21.38 0.89
N ASP A 138 18.16 22.68 0.58
CA ASP A 138 17.00 23.52 0.31
C ASP A 138 17.07 24.12 -1.11
N ALA A 139 16.19 23.65 -2.00
CA ALA A 139 16.13 24.13 -3.38
C ALA A 139 15.45 25.49 -3.56
N GLY A 140 14.84 26.06 -2.51
CA GLY A 140 14.33 27.43 -2.49
C GLY A 140 13.16 27.72 -3.44
N GLY A 141 12.43 26.70 -3.92
CA GLY A 141 11.26 26.83 -4.78
C GLY A 141 11.59 27.27 -6.21
N LEU A 142 12.80 26.96 -6.70
CA LEU A 142 13.30 27.43 -8.01
C LEU A 142 12.71 26.66 -9.21
N GLY A 143 11.66 25.87 -9.02
CA GLY A 143 11.08 24.99 -10.04
C GLY A 143 11.89 23.72 -10.30
N LEU A 144 12.97 23.47 -9.56
CA LEU A 144 13.80 22.27 -9.74
C LEU A 144 13.48 21.24 -8.66
N THR A 145 13.75 19.96 -8.94
CA THR A 145 13.84 18.92 -7.92
C THR A 145 15.01 19.23 -6.99
N ALA A 146 14.85 19.10 -5.67
CA ALA A 146 15.92 19.43 -4.73
C ALA A 146 17.12 18.49 -4.82
N VAL A 147 16.88 17.18 -4.91
CA VAL A 147 17.91 16.18 -5.18
C VAL A 147 17.48 15.32 -6.36
N LYS A 148 18.24 15.37 -7.45
CA LYS A 148 17.98 14.57 -8.64
C LYS A 148 19.06 13.53 -8.83
N VAL A 149 18.69 12.26 -8.86
CA VAL A 149 19.56 11.13 -9.18
C VAL A 149 19.16 10.61 -10.56
N SER A 150 20.09 10.56 -11.51
CA SER A 150 19.75 10.03 -12.82
C SER A 150 20.89 9.42 -13.63
N GLY A 151 20.53 8.43 -14.45
CA GLY A 151 21.42 7.82 -15.45
C GLY A 151 22.52 6.96 -14.85
N ILE A 152 22.25 6.28 -13.74
CA ILE A 152 23.22 5.42 -13.05
C ILE A 152 22.79 3.97 -13.21
N GLU A 153 23.61 3.18 -13.88
CA GLU A 153 23.46 1.74 -13.97
C GLU A 153 24.23 1.07 -12.81
N GLN A 154 23.61 0.06 -12.19
CA GLN A 154 24.16 -0.68 -11.05
C GLN A 154 24.57 0.22 -9.88
N ALA A 155 23.75 1.23 -9.61
CA ALA A 155 24.00 2.21 -8.58
C ALA A 155 24.26 1.55 -7.22
N ASN A 156 25.19 2.12 -6.48
CA ASN A 156 25.35 1.90 -5.06
C ASN A 156 25.30 3.26 -4.35
N LEU A 157 24.08 3.72 -4.09
CA LEU A 157 23.81 5.04 -3.53
C LEU A 157 23.40 4.96 -2.07
N LEU A 158 23.91 5.88 -1.27
CA LEU A 158 23.51 6.10 0.11
C LEU A 158 23.24 7.59 0.32
N LEU A 159 22.01 7.92 0.72
CA LEU A 159 21.67 9.23 1.24
C LEU A 159 21.27 9.05 2.71
N GLU A 160 21.96 9.73 3.62
CA GLU A 160 21.66 9.61 5.05
C GLU A 160 21.76 10.91 5.85
N TYR A 161 20.94 11.03 6.90
CA TYR A 161 20.90 12.19 7.80
C TYR A 161 20.70 13.53 7.08
N LEU A 162 19.78 13.56 6.10
CA LEU A 162 19.46 14.76 5.32
C LEU A 162 18.00 15.21 5.52
N THR A 163 17.80 16.52 5.58
CA THR A 163 16.52 17.14 5.24
C THR A 163 16.57 17.54 3.77
N ILE A 164 15.57 17.16 2.98
CA ILE A 164 15.43 17.57 1.57
C ILE A 164 14.13 18.36 1.43
N THR A 165 14.25 19.63 1.06
CA THR A 165 13.13 20.58 1.11
C THR A 165 13.16 21.63 0.00
N GLY A 166 12.05 22.35 -0.16
CA GLY A 166 11.93 23.49 -1.07
C GLY A 166 11.96 23.13 -2.55
N GLY A 167 11.89 21.85 -2.92
CA GLY A 167 11.83 21.43 -4.31
C GLY A 167 10.42 21.55 -4.89
N ASP A 168 10.31 21.87 -6.19
CA ASP A 168 9.04 22.01 -6.92
C ASP A 168 9.00 21.15 -8.20
N GLY A 169 10.16 20.91 -8.83
CA GLY A 169 10.28 20.11 -10.05
C GLY A 169 9.50 20.63 -11.27
N SER A 170 8.75 21.73 -11.18
CA SER A 170 7.90 22.27 -12.24
C SER A 170 8.64 22.71 -13.52
N ALA A 171 9.93 23.02 -13.40
CA ALA A 171 10.83 23.35 -14.50
C ALA A 171 11.61 22.14 -15.04
N ASP A 172 11.54 20.98 -14.38
CA ASP A 172 12.16 19.77 -14.90
C ASP A 172 11.44 19.29 -16.16
N THR A 173 12.20 18.71 -17.10
CA THR A 173 11.62 18.13 -18.33
C THR A 173 10.61 17.02 -18.01
N TYR A 174 10.75 16.40 -16.83
CA TYR A 174 9.89 15.35 -16.31
C TYR A 174 9.56 15.67 -14.85
N PRO A 175 8.50 16.45 -14.58
CA PRO A 175 8.20 17.01 -13.26
C PRO A 175 7.60 15.96 -12.29
N TYR A 176 8.24 14.79 -12.16
CA TYR A 176 7.74 13.64 -11.39
C TYR A 176 8.18 13.63 -9.92
N SER A 177 8.91 14.65 -9.46
CA SER A 177 9.19 14.85 -8.03
C SER A 177 9.55 16.30 -7.71
N GLY A 178 9.29 16.71 -6.47
CA GLY A 178 9.82 17.94 -5.89
C GLY A 178 11.08 17.70 -5.05
N GLY A 179 11.01 16.80 -4.09
CA GLY A 179 12.08 16.54 -3.13
C GLY A 179 13.22 15.73 -3.74
N LEU A 180 13.05 14.42 -3.83
CA LEU A 180 14.04 13.46 -4.30
C LEU A 180 13.53 12.71 -5.54
N MET A 181 14.23 12.82 -6.67
CA MET A 181 13.93 12.08 -7.88
C MET A 181 14.96 10.98 -8.14
N LEU A 182 14.50 9.75 -8.35
CA LEU A 182 15.28 8.65 -8.89
C LEU A 182 14.79 8.38 -10.32
N LYS A 183 15.56 8.80 -11.33
CA LYS A 183 15.18 8.67 -12.74
C LYS A 183 16.19 7.84 -13.50
N SER A 184 15.76 6.73 -14.07
CA SER A 184 16.65 5.87 -14.86
C SER A 184 17.88 5.46 -14.03
N VAL A 185 17.60 4.88 -12.87
CA VAL A 185 18.59 4.33 -11.95
C VAL A 185 18.33 2.83 -11.83
N THR A 186 19.38 2.01 -11.84
CA THR A 186 19.33 0.56 -11.53
C THR A 186 20.25 0.26 -10.36
N GLY A 187 20.21 -0.95 -9.80
CA GLY A 187 21.01 -1.32 -8.62
C GLY A 187 20.32 -1.02 -7.29
N SER A 188 21.06 -0.49 -6.32
CA SER A 188 20.61 -0.26 -4.95
C SER A 188 20.73 1.21 -4.54
N VAL A 189 19.64 1.74 -3.98
CA VAL A 189 19.57 3.08 -3.37
C VAL A 189 19.13 2.93 -1.93
N ASN A 190 19.96 3.41 -1.00
CA ASN A 190 19.66 3.38 0.43
C ASN A 190 19.35 4.80 0.91
N LEU A 191 18.13 4.99 1.41
CA LEU A 191 17.63 6.23 1.99
C LEU A 191 17.46 6.00 3.49
N HIS A 192 18.35 6.58 4.29
CA HIS A 192 18.40 6.31 5.71
C HIS A 192 18.25 7.59 6.53
N HIS A 193 17.29 7.62 7.45
CA HIS A 193 17.14 8.73 8.38
C HIS A 193 16.98 10.10 7.68
N LEU A 194 16.06 10.17 6.71
CA LEU A 194 15.76 11.38 5.93
C LEU A 194 14.49 12.09 6.43
N ASP A 195 14.41 13.41 6.23
CA ASP A 195 13.18 14.21 6.33
C ASP A 195 12.89 14.85 4.97
N LEU A 196 12.02 14.21 4.18
CA LEU A 196 11.56 14.72 2.87
C LEU A 196 10.32 15.56 3.10
N ARG A 197 10.47 16.89 3.09
CA ARG A 197 9.37 17.79 3.49
C ARG A 197 9.23 19.08 2.74
N ASP A 198 8.00 19.58 2.75
CA ASP A 198 7.63 20.89 2.21
C ASP A 198 8.04 21.03 0.72
N ASN A 199 7.95 19.91 -0.01
CA ASN A 199 8.23 19.84 -1.45
C ASN A 199 6.92 19.78 -2.25
N THR A 200 6.94 20.31 -3.47
CA THR A 200 5.85 20.23 -4.43
C THR A 200 6.31 19.43 -5.65
N GLY A 201 5.54 18.48 -6.14
CA GLY A 201 5.82 17.75 -7.39
C GLY A 201 4.83 18.16 -8.47
N GLY A 202 5.29 18.53 -9.67
CA GLY A 202 4.39 18.98 -10.72
C GLY A 202 3.39 17.92 -11.19
N GLN A 203 3.85 16.69 -11.45
CA GLN A 203 3.03 15.54 -11.85
C GLN A 203 2.97 14.45 -10.78
N GLY A 204 4.07 14.19 -10.08
CA GLY A 204 4.01 13.26 -8.98
C GLY A 204 5.11 13.44 -7.94
N GLY A 205 5.05 12.62 -6.89
CA GLY A 205 6.16 12.37 -5.98
C GLY A 205 6.64 13.61 -5.26
N GLY A 206 5.76 14.33 -4.57
CA GLY A 206 6.12 15.59 -3.91
C GLY A 206 7.36 15.40 -3.05
N GLY A 207 7.39 14.37 -2.20
CA GLY A 207 8.58 13.97 -1.44
C GLY A 207 9.58 13.15 -2.24
N LEU A 208 9.17 11.98 -2.75
CA LEU A 208 10.00 11.02 -3.48
C LEU A 208 9.31 10.58 -4.79
N GLY A 209 9.99 10.73 -5.92
CA GLY A 209 9.57 10.17 -7.21
C GLY A 209 10.55 9.13 -7.73
N VAL A 210 10.06 7.92 -8.03
CA VAL A 210 10.85 6.81 -8.60
C VAL A 210 10.32 6.47 -9.99
N TYR A 211 11.19 6.57 -10.99
CA TYR A 211 10.82 6.49 -12.41
C TYR A 211 11.73 5.52 -13.17
N GLY A 212 11.13 4.43 -13.65
CA GLY A 212 11.77 3.53 -14.62
C GLY A 212 11.79 4.18 -16.00
N GLY A 213 12.98 4.60 -16.46
CA GLY A 213 13.16 5.19 -17.78
C GLY A 213 12.97 4.21 -18.93
N SER A 214 12.68 4.73 -20.13
CA SER A 214 12.63 3.94 -21.37
C SER A 214 13.99 3.43 -21.82
N ASP A 215 15.06 4.03 -21.29
CA ASP A 215 16.42 3.87 -21.81
C ASP A 215 17.21 2.77 -21.08
N ILE A 216 16.58 2.07 -20.13
CA ILE A 216 17.18 0.97 -19.37
C ILE A 216 16.63 -0.35 -19.87
N GLU A 217 17.52 -1.20 -20.36
CA GLU A 217 17.22 -2.58 -20.75
C GLU A 217 17.57 -3.54 -19.61
N ASP A 218 16.61 -4.38 -19.20
CA ASP A 218 16.78 -5.59 -18.38
C ASP A 218 17.62 -5.45 -17.09
N ASP A 219 17.15 -4.65 -16.12
CA ASP A 219 17.74 -4.57 -14.78
C ASP A 219 16.67 -4.33 -13.69
N GLN A 220 17.09 -4.18 -12.44
CA GLN A 220 16.22 -3.93 -11.29
C GLN A 220 16.69 -2.73 -10.49
N LEU A 221 15.77 -2.02 -9.85
CA LEU A 221 16.06 -1.00 -8.85
C LEU A 221 15.46 -1.40 -7.51
N ALA A 222 16.33 -1.59 -6.52
CA ALA A 222 15.96 -1.77 -5.13
C ALA A 222 16.19 -0.46 -4.36
N VAL A 223 15.12 0.11 -3.79
CA VAL A 223 15.18 1.30 -2.94
C VAL A 223 14.83 0.91 -1.51
N VAL A 224 15.80 0.99 -0.61
CA VAL A 224 15.62 0.68 0.81
C VAL A 224 15.46 2.00 1.58
N ILE A 225 14.32 2.18 2.24
CA ILE A 225 13.95 3.38 2.98
C ILE A 225 13.79 3.01 4.45
N THR A 226 14.62 3.60 5.30
CA THR A 226 14.65 3.30 6.74
C THR A 226 14.64 4.58 7.56
N GLU A 227 13.91 4.57 8.67
CA GLU A 227 13.83 5.70 9.63
C GLU A 227 13.54 7.05 8.97
N THR A 228 12.78 7.06 7.88
CA THR A 228 12.58 8.26 7.06
C THR A 228 11.18 8.82 7.27
N VAL A 229 11.08 10.16 7.31
CA VAL A 229 9.79 10.85 7.38
C VAL A 229 9.53 11.58 6.07
N ILE A 230 8.38 11.33 5.45
CA ILE A 230 7.93 11.96 4.20
C ILE A 230 6.66 12.74 4.52
N ARG A 231 6.76 14.08 4.59
CA ARG A 231 5.66 14.90 5.12
C ARG A 231 5.46 16.26 4.48
N ASN A 232 4.24 16.78 4.56
CA ASN A 232 3.87 18.11 4.06
C ASN A 232 4.23 18.32 2.58
N ASN A 233 4.29 17.24 1.80
CA ASN A 233 4.55 17.33 0.38
C ASN A 233 3.23 17.37 -0.39
N SER A 234 3.26 17.99 -1.57
CA SER A 234 2.10 18.09 -2.45
C SER A 234 2.47 17.66 -3.86
N ALA A 235 1.59 16.99 -4.58
CA ALA A 235 1.75 16.73 -6.01
C ALA A 235 0.40 16.56 -6.72
N ASP A 236 0.40 16.34 -8.04
CA ASP A 236 -0.80 15.84 -8.70
C ASP A 236 -1.09 14.38 -8.29
N SER A 237 -0.07 13.53 -8.26
CA SER A 237 -0.16 12.09 -8.00
C SER A 237 0.93 11.63 -7.02
N GLY A 238 0.61 10.89 -5.95
CA GLY A 238 1.66 10.45 -5.01
C GLY A 238 2.27 11.63 -4.25
N GLY A 239 1.49 12.31 -3.41
CA GLY A 239 1.93 13.52 -2.70
C GLY A 239 3.21 13.29 -1.91
N GLY A 240 3.30 12.18 -1.18
CA GLY A 240 4.53 11.71 -0.55
C GLY A 240 5.43 10.97 -1.55
N VAL A 241 5.03 9.76 -1.93
CA VAL A 241 5.79 8.85 -2.80
C VAL A 241 5.04 8.60 -4.10
N PHE A 242 5.74 8.68 -5.22
CA PHE A 242 5.24 8.29 -6.52
C PHE A 242 6.19 7.29 -7.17
N CYS A 243 5.68 6.12 -7.53
CA CYS A 243 6.44 5.11 -8.26
C CYS A 243 5.76 4.75 -9.58
N LEU A 244 6.52 4.82 -10.67
CA LEU A 244 6.00 4.51 -12.00
C LEU A 244 7.00 3.70 -12.82
N ARG A 245 6.49 2.56 -13.31
CA ARG A 245 7.21 1.66 -14.20
C ARG A 245 6.59 1.66 -15.59
N PHE A 246 7.35 2.10 -16.60
CA PHE A 246 6.87 2.14 -17.99
C PHE A 246 7.10 0.84 -18.77
N HIS A 247 8.12 0.06 -18.41
CA HIS A 247 8.51 -1.13 -19.16
C HIS A 247 8.38 -2.38 -18.31
N SER A 248 7.85 -3.46 -18.90
CA SER A 248 7.57 -4.71 -18.17
C SER A 248 8.81 -5.51 -17.79
N SER A 249 9.97 -5.27 -18.44
CA SER A 249 11.21 -6.01 -18.18
C SER A 249 12.10 -5.39 -17.09
N PHE A 250 11.79 -4.17 -16.66
CA PHE A 250 12.43 -3.53 -15.52
C PHE A 250 11.63 -3.86 -14.26
N ASP A 251 12.23 -4.01 -13.09
CA ASP A 251 11.50 -4.11 -11.81
C ASP A 251 11.92 -3.00 -10.86
N ILE A 252 10.94 -2.41 -10.16
CA ILE A 252 11.18 -1.38 -9.15
C ILE A 252 10.58 -1.89 -7.84
N HIS A 253 11.46 -2.12 -6.87
CA HIS A 253 11.10 -2.59 -5.55
C HIS A 253 11.49 -1.56 -4.49
N LEU A 254 10.50 -1.07 -3.76
CA LEU A 254 10.70 -0.20 -2.60
C LEU A 254 10.47 -1.01 -1.33
N GLU A 255 11.44 -0.99 -0.41
CA GLU A 255 11.33 -1.58 0.92
C GLU A 255 11.36 -0.46 1.97
N LEU A 256 10.25 -0.28 2.70
CA LEU A 256 10.11 0.73 3.74
C LEU A 256 10.04 0.02 5.09
N SER A 257 10.87 0.45 6.05
CA SER A 257 10.89 -0.18 7.38
C SER A 257 11.44 0.75 8.47
N ALA A 258 11.60 0.21 9.68
CA ALA A 258 12.21 0.86 10.84
C ALA A 258 11.55 2.21 11.18
N GLY A 259 10.22 2.26 11.26
CA GLY A 259 9.50 3.50 11.58
C GLY A 259 9.58 4.57 10.49
N THR A 260 9.63 4.15 9.22
CA THR A 260 9.41 5.06 8.09
C THR A 260 7.95 5.51 8.07
N VAL A 261 7.73 6.83 8.03
CA VAL A 261 6.40 7.48 8.16
C VAL A 261 6.09 8.34 6.95
N ILE A 262 4.87 8.22 6.41
CA ILE A 262 4.34 9.05 5.31
C ILE A 262 3.07 9.76 5.79
N GLN A 263 3.15 11.07 6.01
CA GLN A 263 2.07 11.81 6.68
C GLN A 263 1.82 13.22 6.15
N ASN A 264 0.60 13.73 6.32
CA ASN A 264 0.24 15.11 5.99
C ASN A 264 0.59 15.51 4.54
N ASN A 265 0.64 14.54 3.61
CA ASN A 265 0.88 14.81 2.21
C ASN A 265 -0.45 15.02 1.48
N HIS A 266 -0.40 15.71 0.35
CA HIS A 266 -1.56 16.05 -0.46
C HIS A 266 -1.38 15.64 -1.93
N ALA A 267 -2.42 15.08 -2.53
CA ALA A 267 -2.48 14.85 -3.97
C ALA A 267 -3.70 15.53 -4.61
N ASN A 268 -3.49 16.29 -5.69
CA ASN A 268 -4.60 16.90 -6.44
C ASN A 268 -5.45 15.87 -7.19
N SER A 269 -4.88 14.71 -7.49
CA SER A 269 -5.55 13.58 -8.12
C SER A 269 -5.65 12.44 -7.13
N GLN A 270 -4.60 11.66 -6.92
CA GLN A 270 -4.68 10.40 -6.17
C GLN A 270 -3.39 10.05 -5.43
N GLY A 271 -3.48 9.19 -4.42
CA GLY A 271 -2.31 8.74 -3.66
C GLY A 271 -1.72 9.86 -2.82
N GLY A 272 -2.44 10.36 -1.81
CA GLY A 272 -1.95 11.47 -0.97
C GLY A 272 -0.60 11.13 -0.34
N ALA A 273 -0.50 9.97 0.31
CA ALA A 273 0.77 9.44 0.81
C ALA A 273 1.56 8.75 -0.31
N LEU A 274 0.94 7.80 -1.00
CA LEU A 274 1.62 6.94 -1.97
C LEU A 274 0.79 6.71 -3.23
N GLN A 275 1.43 6.77 -4.39
CA GLN A 275 0.87 6.22 -5.62
C GLN A 275 1.89 5.31 -6.30
N THR A 276 1.44 4.13 -6.70
CA THR A 276 2.23 3.21 -7.50
C THR A 276 1.49 2.78 -8.76
N ASN A 277 2.20 2.74 -9.87
CA ASN A 277 1.76 2.09 -11.09
C ASN A 277 2.83 1.10 -11.52
N SER A 278 2.51 -0.18 -11.34
CA SER A 278 3.37 -1.29 -11.72
C SER A 278 4.71 -1.37 -10.98
N CYS A 279 4.85 -0.79 -9.78
CA CYS A 279 5.98 -1.08 -8.88
C CYS A 279 5.58 -2.01 -7.75
N ARG A 280 6.59 -2.66 -7.14
CA ARG A 280 6.43 -3.44 -5.91
C ARG A 280 6.85 -2.60 -4.70
N ILE A 281 6.04 -2.64 -3.64
CA ILE A 281 6.30 -1.93 -2.39
C ILE A 281 6.03 -2.87 -1.22
N ASP A 282 7.02 -3.02 -0.36
CA ASP A 282 6.90 -3.74 0.91
C ASP A 282 7.13 -2.71 2.03
N HIS A 283 6.12 -2.46 2.87
CA HIS A 283 6.22 -1.56 4.01
C HIS A 283 5.96 -2.34 5.30
N LEU A 284 7.01 -2.50 6.09
CA LEU A 284 6.98 -3.15 7.39
C LEU A 284 6.78 -2.09 8.48
N ALA A 285 5.75 -2.30 9.32
CA ALA A 285 5.52 -1.51 10.51
C ALA A 285 6.73 -1.58 11.45
N GLY A 286 6.99 -0.50 12.17
CA GLY A 286 8.10 -0.48 13.10
C GLY A 286 8.20 0.83 13.85
N VAL A 287 9.00 0.83 14.91
CA VAL A 287 9.32 2.03 15.69
C VAL A 287 10.68 2.54 15.26
N ALA A 288 10.78 3.82 14.91
CA ALA A 288 12.05 4.44 14.58
C ALA A 288 12.96 4.47 15.82
N THR A 289 14.24 4.10 15.68
CA THR A 289 15.18 4.18 16.83
C THR A 289 15.59 5.62 17.12
N HIS A 290 15.39 6.51 16.14
CA HIS A 290 15.62 7.94 16.23
C HIS A 290 14.33 8.71 15.96
N SER A 291 13.92 9.59 16.89
CA SER A 291 12.69 10.38 16.77
C SER A 291 12.92 11.61 15.87
N LEU A 292 12.60 11.48 14.58
CA LEU A 292 12.35 12.64 13.69
C LEU A 292 10.93 13.21 13.88
N ASN A 293 10.05 12.43 14.52
CA ASN A 293 8.65 12.75 14.75
C ASN A 293 8.20 12.27 16.14
N THR A 294 7.17 12.90 16.70
CA THR A 294 6.50 12.45 17.94
C THR A 294 5.53 11.30 17.69
N ASP A 295 5.08 11.11 16.44
CA ASP A 295 4.13 10.07 16.05
C ASP A 295 4.87 8.89 15.39
N ILE A 296 5.69 8.20 16.19
CA ILE A 296 6.50 7.06 15.73
C ILE A 296 5.71 5.75 15.54
N ASP A 297 4.46 5.70 16.00
CA ASP A 297 3.63 4.49 16.01
C ASP A 297 2.67 4.40 14.81
N ARG A 298 2.79 5.31 13.82
CA ARG A 298 1.87 5.36 12.68
C ARG A 298 2.59 5.50 11.35
N GLU A 299 2.42 4.53 10.46
CA GLU A 299 3.13 4.45 9.18
C GLU A 299 2.55 5.38 8.12
N ILE A 300 1.24 5.30 7.82
CA ILE A 300 0.60 6.11 6.77
C ILE A 300 -0.63 6.82 7.30
N HIS A 301 -0.51 8.11 7.59
CA HIS A 301 -1.61 8.82 8.26
C HIS A 301 -1.79 10.29 7.91
N ASN A 302 -3.02 10.78 8.08
CA ASN A 302 -3.41 12.18 7.83
C ASN A 302 -3.08 12.68 6.42
N ASN A 303 -3.02 11.79 5.43
CA ASN A 303 -2.82 12.18 4.04
C ASN A 303 -4.16 12.53 3.39
N THR A 304 -4.11 13.36 2.35
CA THR A 304 -5.31 13.86 1.67
C THR A 304 -5.21 13.73 0.16
N SER A 305 -6.35 13.55 -0.49
CA SER A 305 -6.46 13.56 -1.94
C SER A 305 -7.79 14.17 -2.40
N ASN A 306 -7.76 14.97 -3.47
CA ASN A 306 -9.00 15.52 -4.02
C ASN A 306 -9.86 14.49 -4.74
N ILE A 307 -9.28 13.41 -5.26
CA ILE A 307 -10.03 12.33 -5.95
C ILE A 307 -10.00 11.05 -5.11
N SER A 308 -8.89 10.30 -5.03
CA SER A 308 -8.94 8.94 -4.48
C SER A 308 -7.66 8.46 -3.81
N GLY A 309 -7.78 7.46 -2.94
CA GLY A 309 -6.63 6.80 -2.32
C GLY A 309 -5.76 7.76 -1.52
N ALA A 310 -6.33 8.49 -0.57
CA ALA A 310 -5.56 9.51 0.14
C ALA A 310 -4.38 8.91 0.93
N GLY A 311 -4.54 7.72 1.50
CA GLY A 311 -3.39 6.94 1.98
C GLY A 311 -2.58 6.44 0.78
N LEU A 312 -3.12 5.50 0.01
CA LEU A 312 -2.43 4.99 -1.16
C LEU A 312 -3.32 4.68 -2.36
N THR A 313 -2.70 4.70 -3.55
CA THR A 313 -3.31 4.21 -4.79
C THR A 313 -2.41 3.22 -5.52
N VAL A 314 -2.97 2.08 -5.94
CA VAL A 314 -2.25 1.00 -6.65
C VAL A 314 -2.89 0.75 -8.01
N PHE A 315 -2.12 0.91 -9.08
CA PHE A 315 -2.54 0.66 -10.46
C PHE A 315 -1.69 -0.37 -11.18
N GLY A 316 -2.27 -0.91 -12.25
CA GLY A 316 -1.58 -1.78 -13.18
C GLY A 316 -1.13 -3.07 -12.49
N SER A 317 0.06 -3.54 -12.84
CA SER A 317 0.67 -4.70 -12.18
C SER A 317 1.29 -4.40 -10.80
N GLY A 318 0.92 -3.27 -10.19
CA GLY A 318 1.50 -2.82 -8.92
C GLY A 318 1.14 -3.76 -7.78
N GLN A 319 2.09 -3.96 -6.86
CA GLN A 319 1.90 -4.81 -5.68
C GLN A 319 2.36 -4.05 -4.44
N VAL A 320 1.49 -3.96 -3.45
CA VAL A 320 1.80 -3.31 -2.17
C VAL A 320 1.49 -4.29 -1.05
N ASN A 321 2.49 -4.59 -0.22
CA ASN A 321 2.33 -5.36 1.01
C ASN A 321 2.58 -4.44 2.20
N LEU A 322 1.56 -4.25 3.03
CA LEU A 322 1.64 -3.48 4.27
C LEU A 322 1.56 -4.47 5.43
N ASN A 323 2.66 -4.63 6.14
CA ASN A 323 2.82 -5.71 7.12
C ASN A 323 3.03 -5.13 8.51
N GLY A 324 2.13 -5.44 9.43
CA GLY A 324 2.33 -5.31 10.86
C GLY A 324 3.28 -6.39 11.38
N THR A 325 3.73 -6.20 12.60
CA THR A 325 4.49 -7.19 13.38
C THR A 325 3.61 -7.75 14.50
N PRO A 326 4.03 -8.82 15.21
CA PRO A 326 3.28 -9.29 16.37
C PRO A 326 3.11 -8.20 17.45
N THR A 327 4.04 -7.25 17.55
CA THR A 327 4.04 -6.22 18.59
C THR A 327 3.49 -4.87 18.15
N GLN A 328 3.24 -4.68 16.85
CA GLN A 328 2.79 -3.39 16.30
C GLN A 328 1.96 -3.60 15.04
N PRO A 329 0.72 -3.06 14.97
CA PRO A 329 -0.06 -3.10 13.74
C PRO A 329 0.58 -2.21 12.67
N PHE A 330 0.36 -2.54 11.39
CA PHE A 330 0.54 -1.54 10.34
C PHE A 330 -0.59 -0.52 10.40
N ASP A 331 -0.30 0.74 10.70
CA ASP A 331 -1.30 1.79 10.87
C ASP A 331 -1.51 2.59 9.57
N LEU A 332 -2.74 2.49 9.06
CA LEU A 332 -3.25 3.24 7.90
C LEU A 332 -4.47 4.05 8.33
N THR A 333 -4.26 5.22 8.95
CA THR A 333 -5.32 5.97 9.62
C THR A 333 -5.47 7.44 9.26
N GLY A 334 -6.68 7.97 9.42
CA GLY A 334 -6.92 9.41 9.29
C GLY A 334 -6.78 9.97 7.87
N ASN A 335 -6.74 9.11 6.85
CA ASN A 335 -6.59 9.55 5.47
C ASN A 335 -7.95 9.97 4.88
N THR A 336 -7.97 11.08 4.15
CA THR A 336 -9.20 11.67 3.61
C THR A 336 -9.13 11.83 2.10
N GLY A 337 -9.88 10.98 1.39
CA GLY A 337 -10.05 11.03 -0.06
C GLY A 337 -11.31 11.80 -0.47
N ASN A 338 -11.37 12.16 -1.76
CA ASN A 338 -12.48 12.88 -2.37
C ASN A 338 -12.77 14.28 -1.78
N LEU A 339 -11.74 15.10 -1.55
CA LEU A 339 -11.96 16.48 -1.12
C LEU A 339 -12.67 17.34 -2.19
N ASP A 340 -12.66 16.94 -3.46
CA ASP A 340 -13.49 17.56 -4.50
C ASP A 340 -14.88 16.89 -4.57
N PRO A 341 -15.95 17.56 -4.11
CA PRO A 341 -17.30 16.99 -4.12
C PRO A 341 -17.85 16.77 -5.54
N GLY A 342 -17.22 17.34 -6.58
CA GLY A 342 -17.55 17.08 -7.98
C GLY A 342 -16.96 15.77 -8.52
N SER A 343 -16.02 15.16 -7.80
CA SER A 343 -15.33 13.95 -8.21
C SER A 343 -16.00 12.69 -7.63
N SER A 344 -15.84 11.55 -8.30
CA SER A 344 -16.38 10.26 -7.87
C SER A 344 -15.44 9.53 -6.91
N GLY A 345 -14.72 10.27 -6.07
CA GLY A 345 -13.57 9.80 -5.32
C GLY A 345 -13.81 8.57 -4.46
N GLN A 346 -12.80 7.71 -4.40
CA GLN A 346 -12.87 6.34 -3.88
C GLN A 346 -11.70 6.05 -2.93
N GLY A 347 -11.92 5.21 -1.92
CA GLY A 347 -10.85 4.67 -1.08
C GLY A 347 -10.16 5.73 -0.23
N GLY A 348 -10.71 6.11 0.93
CA GLY A 348 -10.07 7.08 1.80
C GLY A 348 -8.68 6.61 2.26
N ALA A 349 -8.59 5.35 2.65
CA ALA A 349 -7.33 4.69 2.98
C ALA A 349 -6.60 4.22 1.72
N ALA A 350 -7.25 3.39 0.91
CA ALA A 350 -6.64 2.78 -0.26
C ALA A 350 -7.59 2.66 -1.45
N HIS A 351 -7.08 2.95 -2.64
CA HIS A 351 -7.73 2.71 -3.93
C HIS A 351 -6.86 1.76 -4.76
N VAL A 352 -7.37 0.57 -5.10
CA VAL A 352 -6.68 -0.43 -5.90
C VAL A 352 -7.45 -0.70 -7.19
N SER A 353 -6.80 -0.56 -8.35
CA SER A 353 -7.45 -0.85 -9.63
C SER A 353 -6.50 -1.33 -10.72
N ASP A 354 -7.09 -1.67 -11.88
CA ASP A 354 -6.38 -2.07 -13.10
C ASP A 354 -5.41 -3.25 -12.91
N GLY A 355 -5.82 -4.23 -12.09
CA GLY A 355 -5.03 -5.41 -11.74
C GLY A 355 -4.08 -5.23 -10.57
N GLY A 356 -4.09 -4.05 -9.92
CA GLY A 356 -3.25 -3.79 -8.76
C GLY A 356 -3.59 -4.73 -7.59
N VAL A 357 -2.61 -4.97 -6.72
CA VAL A 357 -2.76 -5.83 -5.55
C VAL A 357 -2.31 -5.11 -4.29
N LEU A 358 -3.15 -5.16 -3.26
CA LEU A 358 -2.83 -4.71 -1.91
C LEU A 358 -3.04 -5.87 -0.92
N VAL A 359 -2.00 -6.18 -0.15
CA VAL A 359 -2.07 -7.13 0.96
C VAL A 359 -1.82 -6.39 2.26
N LEU A 360 -2.75 -6.55 3.20
CA LEU A 360 -2.71 -5.98 4.54
C LEU A 360 -2.56 -7.14 5.53
N THR A 361 -1.44 -7.18 6.25
CA THR A 361 -1.18 -8.19 7.28
C THR A 361 -1.07 -7.49 8.64
N ASN A 362 -1.77 -7.95 9.68
CA ASN A 362 -1.75 -7.30 11.01
C ASN A 362 -1.97 -5.78 10.92
N ALA A 363 -3.00 -5.37 10.18
CA ALA A 363 -3.18 -3.97 9.80
C ALA A 363 -4.34 -3.33 10.57
N ARG A 364 -4.13 -2.07 10.98
CA ARG A 364 -5.17 -1.18 11.49
C ARG A 364 -5.51 -0.14 10.45
N VAL A 365 -6.66 -0.30 9.78
CA VAL A 365 -7.18 0.66 8.82
C VAL A 365 -8.37 1.38 9.45
N GLY A 366 -8.15 2.62 9.89
CA GLY A 366 -9.18 3.31 10.66
C GLY A 366 -9.26 4.82 10.55
N PHE A 367 -10.42 5.35 10.88
CA PHE A 367 -10.70 6.79 10.84
C PHE A 367 -10.43 7.42 9.45
N ASN A 368 -10.49 6.62 8.40
CA ASN A 368 -10.36 7.10 7.03
C ASN A 368 -11.73 7.57 6.51
N SER A 369 -11.71 8.51 5.58
CA SER A 369 -12.94 9.03 4.99
C SER A 369 -12.87 9.19 3.48
N SER A 370 -14.01 8.95 2.82
CA SER A 370 -14.20 9.11 1.38
C SER A 370 -15.59 9.69 1.10
N GLY A 371 -15.75 10.35 -0.05
CA GLY A 371 -17.01 10.97 -0.42
C GLY A 371 -17.90 10.16 -1.37
N SER A 372 -17.41 9.05 -1.96
CA SER A 372 -18.23 8.23 -2.86
C SER A 372 -18.23 6.75 -2.47
N TYR A 373 -17.09 6.06 -2.55
CA TYR A 373 -17.01 4.63 -2.24
C TYR A 373 -15.78 4.31 -1.41
N GLY A 374 -15.87 3.29 -0.55
CA GLY A 374 -14.74 2.82 0.25
C GLY A 374 -14.21 3.91 1.18
N GLY A 375 -14.87 4.16 2.30
CA GLY A 375 -14.35 5.07 3.34
C GLY A 375 -12.92 4.69 3.74
N ALA A 376 -12.67 3.40 3.93
CA ALA A 376 -11.34 2.81 4.00
C ALA A 376 -10.87 2.26 2.64
N LEU A 377 -11.35 1.08 2.25
CA LEU A 377 -10.77 0.31 1.15
C LEU A 377 -11.68 0.31 -0.09
N TYR A 378 -11.10 0.51 -1.26
CA TYR A 378 -11.81 0.40 -2.52
C TYR A 378 -11.03 -0.40 -3.56
N ALA A 379 -11.71 -1.37 -4.19
CA ALA A 379 -11.17 -2.15 -5.30
C ALA A 379 -12.03 -1.98 -6.56
N GLY A 380 -11.40 -1.65 -7.69
CA GLY A 380 -12.04 -1.38 -8.98
C GLY A 380 -11.35 -2.09 -10.14
N PHE A 381 -12.04 -2.35 -11.26
CA PHE A 381 -11.39 -2.71 -12.54
C PHE A 381 -10.35 -3.86 -12.44
N GLY A 382 -10.69 -4.92 -11.71
CA GLY A 382 -9.80 -6.07 -11.50
C GLY A 382 -8.75 -5.91 -10.40
N GLY A 383 -8.75 -4.80 -9.66
CA GLY A 383 -7.93 -4.62 -8.47
C GLY A 383 -8.31 -5.61 -7.36
N HIS A 384 -7.32 -6.02 -6.57
CA HIS A 384 -7.47 -7.02 -5.52
C HIS A 384 -6.91 -6.52 -4.18
N ILE A 385 -7.72 -6.61 -3.14
CA ILE A 385 -7.33 -6.32 -1.76
C ILE A 385 -7.52 -7.57 -0.90
N THR A 386 -6.50 -7.92 -0.12
CA THR A 386 -6.59 -8.96 0.91
C THR A 386 -6.18 -8.40 2.25
N MET A 387 -6.94 -8.69 3.31
CA MET A 387 -6.63 -8.34 4.69
C MET A 387 -6.76 -9.56 5.59
N ARG A 388 -5.73 -9.82 6.40
CA ARG A 388 -5.66 -11.00 7.27
C ARG A 388 -4.67 -10.81 8.43
N PRO A 389 -4.79 -11.56 9.54
CA PRO A 389 -3.72 -11.67 10.51
C PRO A 389 -2.46 -12.32 9.88
N GLY A 390 -1.32 -12.01 10.45
CA GLY A 390 -0.06 -12.70 10.19
C GLY A 390 -0.05 -14.07 10.87
N PRO A 391 0.77 -15.02 10.40
CA PRO A 391 0.77 -16.39 10.91
C PRO A 391 1.25 -16.54 12.37
N ASP A 392 1.83 -15.49 12.94
CA ASP A 392 2.33 -15.45 14.31
C ASP A 392 1.35 -14.72 15.25
N GLY A 393 0.17 -14.32 14.77
CA GLY A 393 -0.78 -13.50 15.51
C GLY A 393 -0.25 -12.10 15.87
N CYS A 394 -0.69 -11.61 17.03
CA CYS A 394 -0.30 -10.32 17.59
C CYS A 394 -0.51 -10.26 19.12
N ASP A 395 0.26 -9.40 19.77
CA ASP A 395 0.29 -9.20 21.23
C ASP A 395 -0.27 -7.82 21.66
N TYR A 396 -0.51 -6.90 20.72
CA TYR A 396 -0.93 -5.53 21.03
C TYR A 396 -2.44 -5.36 21.23
N ASP A 397 -3.24 -6.27 20.69
CA ASP A 397 -4.70 -6.27 20.79
C ASP A 397 -5.20 -7.71 20.54
N ARG A 398 -6.46 -7.99 20.91
CA ARG A 398 -7.12 -9.26 20.60
C ARG A 398 -7.30 -9.49 19.11
N TYR A 399 -7.38 -8.40 18.34
CA TYR A 399 -7.64 -8.44 16.91
C TYR A 399 -6.46 -7.86 16.15
N CYS A 400 -5.71 -8.71 15.46
CA CYS A 400 -4.51 -8.27 14.74
C CYS A 400 -4.84 -7.42 13.52
N SER A 401 -5.97 -7.69 12.88
CA SER A 401 -6.45 -6.92 11.73
C SER A 401 -7.76 -6.22 12.05
N GLN A 402 -7.83 -4.92 11.75
CA GLN A 402 -8.93 -4.04 12.18
C GLN A 402 -9.35 -3.04 11.09
N LEU A 403 -10.65 -2.99 10.79
CA LEU A 403 -11.32 -1.95 9.99
C LEU A 403 -12.22 -1.11 10.90
N ILE A 404 -11.72 0.05 11.37
CA ILE A 404 -12.37 0.77 12.48
C ILE A 404 -12.72 2.23 12.18
N GLY A 405 -13.93 2.66 12.54
CA GLY A 405 -14.29 4.07 12.56
C GLY A 405 -14.21 4.77 11.19
N ASN A 406 -14.23 4.01 10.08
CA ASN A 406 -14.15 4.61 8.75
C ASN A 406 -15.51 5.20 8.36
N THR A 407 -15.47 6.32 7.64
CA THR A 407 -16.68 7.06 7.29
C THR A 407 -16.82 7.25 5.79
N LEU A 408 -18.05 7.18 5.33
CA LEU A 408 -18.43 7.57 3.99
C LEU A 408 -19.41 8.74 4.07
N SER A 409 -18.96 9.91 3.65
CA SER A 409 -19.75 11.14 3.66
C SER A 409 -20.14 11.54 2.24
N GLY A 410 -21.38 11.23 1.82
CA GLY A 410 -21.84 11.50 0.47
C GLY A 410 -23.08 10.69 0.09
N THR A 411 -23.79 11.13 -0.94
CA THR A 411 -25.11 10.57 -1.29
C THR A 411 -25.08 9.54 -2.42
N ALA A 412 -23.98 9.42 -3.16
CA ALA A 412 -23.96 8.68 -4.43
C ALA A 412 -23.45 7.24 -4.35
N GLY A 413 -22.55 6.90 -3.40
CA GLY A 413 -21.91 5.59 -3.37
C GLY A 413 -22.26 4.73 -2.16
N GLY A 414 -21.30 3.95 -1.65
CA GLY A 414 -21.49 2.98 -0.56
C GLY A 414 -20.17 2.33 -0.13
N GLY A 415 -20.19 1.59 0.99
CA GLY A 415 -19.00 0.91 1.51
C GLY A 415 -18.15 1.80 2.40
N ALA A 416 -18.50 1.99 3.67
CA ALA A 416 -17.65 2.78 4.57
C ALA A 416 -16.38 2.04 4.97
N ALA A 417 -16.49 0.77 5.36
CA ALA A 417 -15.30 -0.09 5.50
C ALA A 417 -14.73 -0.46 4.13
N VAL A 418 -15.50 -1.16 3.28
CA VAL A 418 -15.00 -1.62 1.98
C VAL A 418 -16.01 -1.44 0.83
N ALA A 419 -15.51 -1.20 -0.38
CA ALA A 419 -16.30 -1.20 -1.60
C ALA A 419 -15.55 -1.86 -2.77
N ALA A 420 -16.20 -2.83 -3.43
CA ALA A 420 -15.72 -3.47 -4.63
C ALA A 420 -16.61 -3.09 -5.83
N ARG A 421 -16.02 -2.65 -6.93
CA ARG A 421 -16.77 -2.31 -8.16
C ARG A 421 -16.07 -2.83 -9.40
N TYR A 422 -16.85 -3.06 -10.45
CA TYR A 422 -16.32 -3.24 -11.81
C TYR A 422 -15.25 -4.34 -11.91
N GLY A 423 -15.49 -5.50 -11.29
CA GLY A 423 -14.54 -6.61 -11.26
C GLY A 423 -13.51 -6.54 -10.12
N GLY A 424 -13.59 -5.56 -9.23
CA GLY A 424 -12.76 -5.51 -8.01
C GLY A 424 -13.04 -6.68 -7.07
N LEU A 425 -12.01 -7.13 -6.36
CA LEU A 425 -12.04 -8.23 -5.40
C LEU A 425 -11.53 -7.75 -4.03
N ILE A 426 -12.28 -8.02 -2.97
CA ILE A 426 -11.85 -7.77 -1.60
C ILE A 426 -12.08 -9.02 -0.75
N ASP A 427 -11.03 -9.49 -0.10
CA ASP A 427 -11.02 -10.62 0.83
C ASP A 427 -10.58 -10.15 2.22
N ILE A 428 -11.50 -10.15 3.19
CA ILE A 428 -11.24 -9.76 4.57
C ILE A 428 -11.43 -10.99 5.47
N ARG A 429 -10.35 -11.39 6.14
CA ARG A 429 -10.36 -12.56 7.02
C ARG A 429 -9.97 -12.20 8.42
N ASN A 430 -10.59 -12.87 9.39
CA ASN A 430 -10.16 -12.91 10.79
C ASN A 430 -9.84 -11.51 11.31
N SER A 431 -10.77 -10.57 11.07
CA SER A 431 -10.61 -9.16 11.37
C SER A 431 -11.76 -8.63 12.22
N LEU A 432 -11.49 -7.57 12.98
CA LEU A 432 -12.51 -6.74 13.63
C LEU A 432 -12.99 -5.66 12.67
N ILE A 433 -14.30 -5.54 12.49
CA ILE A 433 -14.94 -4.49 11.71
C ILE A 433 -15.89 -3.71 12.63
N TRP A 434 -15.50 -2.49 13.00
CA TRP A 434 -16.12 -1.77 14.12
C TRP A 434 -16.36 -0.28 13.85
N MET A 435 -17.55 0.21 14.22
CA MET A 435 -17.95 1.64 14.11
C MET A 435 -17.79 2.28 12.73
N ASN A 436 -17.88 1.53 11.64
CA ASN A 436 -17.90 2.11 10.30
C ASN A 436 -19.28 2.73 10.02
N ASN A 437 -19.33 3.88 9.35
CA ASN A 437 -20.57 4.65 9.15
C ASN A 437 -20.70 5.18 7.72
N SER A 438 -21.91 5.12 7.16
CA SER A 438 -22.18 5.51 5.77
C SER A 438 -23.43 6.39 5.66
N ASP A 439 -23.31 7.51 4.96
CA ASP A 439 -24.42 8.45 4.71
C ASP A 439 -25.42 7.90 3.68
N SER A 440 -25.08 6.83 2.98
CA SER A 440 -25.91 6.26 1.93
C SER A 440 -26.30 4.80 2.23
N ARG A 441 -25.36 3.87 2.08
CA ARG A 441 -25.57 2.41 2.12
C ARG A 441 -24.28 1.65 2.31
N GLY A 442 -24.42 0.39 2.72
CA GLY A 442 -23.32 -0.55 2.89
C GLY A 442 -22.23 -0.03 3.83
N TYR A 443 -22.53 0.27 5.10
CA TYR A 443 -21.46 0.77 6.00
C TYR A 443 -20.34 -0.28 6.24
N VAL A 444 -20.64 -1.58 6.09
CA VAL A 444 -19.61 -2.63 6.08
C VAL A 444 -19.09 -2.87 4.67
N GLY A 445 -19.98 -3.26 3.75
CA GLY A 445 -19.58 -3.69 2.41
C GLY A 445 -20.51 -3.20 1.31
N HIS A 446 -19.92 -2.83 0.18
CA HIS A 446 -20.66 -2.51 -1.04
C HIS A 446 -20.05 -3.22 -2.25
N ALA A 447 -20.87 -3.93 -3.03
CA ALA A 447 -20.43 -4.58 -4.26
C ALA A 447 -21.33 -4.17 -5.45
N GLU A 448 -20.72 -3.71 -6.54
CA GLU A 448 -21.46 -3.29 -7.74
C GLU A 448 -20.76 -3.67 -9.06
N GLN A 449 -21.49 -4.34 -9.95
CA GLN A 449 -21.12 -4.41 -11.37
C GLN A 449 -21.79 -3.28 -12.14
N ALA A 450 -21.04 -2.61 -13.03
CA ALA A 450 -21.63 -1.78 -14.09
C ALA A 450 -21.54 -2.41 -15.48
N PHE A 451 -20.58 -3.31 -15.70
CA PHE A 451 -20.32 -3.91 -17.01
C PHE A 451 -20.48 -5.43 -16.94
N SER A 452 -21.15 -6.00 -17.93
CA SER A 452 -21.28 -7.46 -18.06
C SER A 452 -19.91 -8.13 -17.95
N GLU A 453 -19.84 -9.26 -17.24
CA GLU A 453 -18.63 -10.09 -17.03
C GLU A 453 -17.60 -9.53 -16.03
N GLN A 454 -17.82 -8.35 -15.45
CA GLN A 454 -16.95 -7.80 -14.39
C GLN A 454 -17.60 -7.84 -13.01
N ALA A 455 -17.89 -9.05 -12.52
CA ALA A 455 -18.49 -9.25 -11.21
C ALA A 455 -17.57 -8.71 -10.10
N ALA A 456 -18.05 -7.72 -9.34
CA ALA A 456 -17.37 -7.30 -8.12
C ALA A 456 -17.61 -8.32 -7.01
N ARG A 457 -16.58 -8.66 -6.24
CA ARG A 457 -16.61 -9.78 -5.29
C ARG A 457 -16.12 -9.34 -3.92
N LEU A 458 -16.91 -9.68 -2.90
CA LEU A 458 -16.57 -9.49 -1.49
C LEU A 458 -16.54 -10.86 -0.81
N LEU A 459 -15.48 -11.14 -0.06
CA LEU A 459 -15.37 -12.29 0.84
C LEU A 459 -15.09 -11.77 2.26
N PHE A 460 -15.92 -12.20 3.20
CA PHE A 460 -15.71 -12.02 4.62
C PHE A 460 -15.71 -13.39 5.29
N GLU A 461 -14.58 -13.79 5.86
CA GLU A 461 -14.43 -15.04 6.59
C GLU A 461 -13.95 -14.79 8.02
N GLY A 462 -14.58 -15.40 9.03
CA GLY A 462 -14.03 -15.38 10.40
C GLY A 462 -14.02 -13.99 11.06
N ASN A 463 -14.84 -13.03 10.61
CA ASN A 463 -14.79 -11.66 11.11
C ASN A 463 -15.77 -11.41 12.26
N VAL A 464 -15.39 -10.51 13.16
CA VAL A 464 -16.29 -9.89 14.14
C VAL A 464 -16.72 -8.54 13.59
N ILE A 465 -18.02 -8.38 13.30
CA ILE A 465 -18.60 -7.22 12.66
C ILE A 465 -19.60 -6.60 13.63
N VAL A 466 -19.23 -5.52 14.31
CA VAL A 466 -19.99 -5.02 15.47
C VAL A 466 -20.11 -3.52 15.54
N GLU A 467 -21.23 -3.04 16.09
CA GLU A 467 -21.50 -1.61 16.36
C GLU A 467 -21.30 -0.68 15.15
N ASN A 468 -21.40 -1.21 13.93
CA ASN A 468 -21.34 -0.39 12.72
C ASN A 468 -22.70 0.30 12.50
N GLY A 469 -22.68 1.47 11.88
CA GLY A 469 -23.88 2.27 11.65
C GLY A 469 -24.50 2.90 12.91
N ASN A 470 -23.80 2.88 14.06
CA ASN A 470 -24.32 3.38 15.34
C ASN A 470 -24.07 4.90 15.58
N ASN A 471 -23.66 5.65 14.55
CA ASN A 471 -23.38 7.08 14.69
C ASN A 471 -24.56 7.97 14.28
N ALA A 472 -25.03 8.80 15.22
CA ALA A 472 -26.07 9.78 14.98
C ALA A 472 -25.60 10.85 13.99
N GLY A 473 -26.17 10.85 12.79
CA GLY A 473 -25.81 11.79 11.72
C GLY A 473 -25.77 11.12 10.34
N TYR A 474 -25.58 9.81 10.32
CA TYR A 474 -25.51 9.02 9.10
C TYR A 474 -26.84 8.32 8.83
N SER A 475 -27.20 8.16 7.55
CA SER A 475 -28.44 7.48 7.17
C SER A 475 -28.37 5.96 7.34
N ASN A 476 -27.15 5.36 7.34
CA ASN A 476 -26.88 3.96 7.64
C ASN A 476 -27.96 3.00 7.10
N TYR A 477 -28.31 3.13 5.81
CA TYR A 477 -29.47 2.44 5.24
C TYR A 477 -29.33 0.92 5.32
N SER A 478 -28.13 0.40 5.00
CA SER A 478 -27.82 -1.01 5.08
C SER A 478 -26.40 -1.30 5.55
N GLY A 479 -26.18 -2.48 6.13
CA GLY A 479 -24.84 -2.97 6.49
C GLY A 479 -24.05 -3.41 5.26
N PHE A 480 -24.67 -4.21 4.41
CA PHE A 480 -24.14 -4.63 3.12
C PHE A 480 -25.11 -4.25 2.00
N GLU A 481 -24.56 -3.91 0.83
CA GLU A 481 -25.35 -3.71 -0.39
C GLU A 481 -24.69 -4.39 -1.58
N LEU A 482 -25.47 -5.23 -2.27
CA LEU A 482 -25.06 -5.95 -3.47
C LEU A 482 -25.92 -5.50 -4.64
N LYS A 483 -25.28 -5.16 -5.76
CA LYS A 483 -25.94 -4.67 -6.95
C LYS A 483 -25.35 -5.27 -8.21
N GLY A 484 -26.23 -5.79 -9.08
CA GLY A 484 -25.95 -6.24 -10.45
C GLY A 484 -24.79 -7.22 -10.56
N GLY A 485 -25.01 -8.51 -10.76
CA GLY A 485 -23.94 -9.51 -11.00
C GLY A 485 -22.77 -9.56 -10.01
N SER A 486 -22.84 -8.84 -8.90
CA SER A 486 -21.85 -8.83 -7.83
C SER A 486 -22.07 -10.00 -6.88
N GLU A 487 -21.03 -10.37 -6.15
CA GLU A 487 -21.00 -11.53 -5.28
C GLU A 487 -20.57 -11.13 -3.88
N LEU A 488 -21.25 -11.68 -2.87
CA LEU A 488 -20.83 -11.63 -1.47
C LEU A 488 -20.79 -13.03 -0.91
N THR A 489 -19.68 -13.37 -0.28
CA THR A 489 -19.56 -14.54 0.59
C THR A 489 -19.36 -14.07 2.03
N LEU A 490 -20.28 -14.47 2.91
CA LEU A 490 -20.19 -14.34 4.36
C LEU A 490 -20.02 -15.73 4.93
N ALA A 491 -18.81 -16.08 5.35
CA ALA A 491 -18.50 -17.38 5.92
C ALA A 491 -18.05 -17.23 7.39
N TYR A 492 -18.73 -17.88 8.32
CA TYR A 492 -18.28 -17.98 9.71
C TYR A 492 -17.98 -16.60 10.36
N ASN A 493 -18.85 -15.61 10.17
CA ASN A 493 -18.72 -14.29 10.78
C ASN A 493 -19.65 -14.15 11.98
N THR A 494 -19.27 -13.31 12.94
CA THR A 494 -20.13 -12.87 14.04
C THR A 494 -20.57 -11.43 13.80
N LEU A 495 -21.87 -11.23 13.58
CA LEU A 495 -22.51 -9.93 13.41
C LEU A 495 -23.34 -9.63 14.67
N HIS A 496 -23.04 -8.52 15.34
CA HIS A 496 -23.72 -8.13 16.58
C HIS A 496 -23.83 -6.62 16.78
N MET A 497 -25.01 -6.15 17.20
CA MET A 497 -25.30 -4.74 17.53
C MET A 497 -24.97 -3.74 16.40
N ASN A 498 -25.10 -4.14 15.14
CA ASN A 498 -25.04 -3.21 14.03
C ASN A 498 -26.39 -2.50 13.85
N THR A 499 -26.34 -1.21 13.52
CA THR A 499 -27.53 -0.38 13.38
C THR A 499 -27.75 -0.06 11.91
N SER A 500 -28.84 -0.59 11.34
CA SER A 500 -29.29 -0.25 9.98
C SER A 500 -30.70 0.33 9.98
N ASN A 501 -30.94 1.38 9.20
CA ASN A 501 -32.27 1.99 9.07
C ASN A 501 -33.24 1.19 8.18
N SER A 502 -32.74 0.26 7.35
CA SER A 502 -33.57 -0.62 6.51
C SER A 502 -33.29 -2.09 6.76
N THR A 503 -32.11 -2.58 6.34
CA THR A 503 -31.77 -4.00 6.40
C THR A 503 -30.27 -4.21 6.54
N MET A 504 -29.84 -5.30 7.17
CA MET A 504 -28.44 -5.67 7.23
C MET A 504 -27.89 -6.08 5.87
N LEU A 505 -28.60 -6.91 5.12
CA LEU A 505 -28.19 -7.43 3.81
C LEU A 505 -29.18 -6.99 2.74
N ASN A 506 -28.83 -5.95 1.97
CA ASN A 506 -29.64 -5.49 0.85
C ASN A 506 -29.14 -6.11 -0.47
N GLN A 507 -29.91 -7.04 -1.04
CA GLN A 507 -29.54 -7.76 -2.27
C GLN A 507 -30.39 -7.31 -3.45
N LEU A 508 -29.81 -6.54 -4.38
CA LEU A 508 -30.50 -6.03 -5.57
C LEU A 508 -30.41 -7.02 -6.75
N PRO A 509 -31.26 -6.87 -7.79
CA PRO A 509 -31.35 -7.84 -8.88
C PRO A 509 -30.00 -8.16 -9.56
N GLY A 510 -29.85 -9.44 -9.91
CA GLY A 510 -28.69 -9.99 -10.61
C GLY A 510 -27.50 -10.32 -9.72
N SER A 511 -27.50 -9.95 -8.43
CA SER A 511 -26.40 -10.26 -7.51
C SER A 511 -26.48 -11.68 -6.93
N SER A 512 -25.39 -12.14 -6.30
CA SER A 512 -25.27 -13.42 -5.61
C SER A 512 -24.82 -13.26 -4.16
N LEU A 513 -25.45 -14.03 -3.27
CA LEU A 513 -25.10 -14.11 -1.85
C LEU A 513 -24.90 -15.58 -1.47
N LEU A 514 -23.75 -15.89 -0.87
CA LEU A 514 -23.50 -17.09 -0.09
C LEU A 514 -23.29 -16.68 1.37
N ALA A 515 -24.16 -17.10 2.28
CA ALA A 515 -24.01 -16.90 3.72
C ALA A 515 -24.02 -18.26 4.41
N VAL A 516 -22.89 -18.62 5.04
CA VAL A 516 -22.71 -19.94 5.67
C VAL A 516 -22.01 -19.81 7.01
N GLY A 517 -22.49 -20.54 8.02
CA GLY A 517 -21.82 -20.63 9.31
C GLY A 517 -21.85 -19.36 10.16
N ASN A 518 -22.67 -18.35 9.84
CA ASN A 518 -22.61 -17.06 10.55
C ASN A 518 -23.50 -17.04 11.80
N ILE A 519 -23.10 -16.24 12.79
CA ILE A 519 -23.97 -15.75 13.86
C ILE A 519 -24.40 -14.34 13.49
N ILE A 520 -25.70 -14.09 13.33
CA ILE A 520 -26.23 -12.77 12.95
C ILE A 520 -27.26 -12.33 13.97
N GLN A 521 -26.82 -11.64 15.02
CA GLN A 521 -27.68 -11.13 16.09
C GLN A 521 -27.93 -9.63 15.95
N GLU A 522 -28.91 -9.29 15.12
CA GLU A 522 -29.23 -7.90 14.79
C GLU A 522 -30.68 -7.54 15.10
N PHE A 523 -30.92 -6.25 15.33
CA PHE A 523 -32.26 -5.73 15.66
C PHE A 523 -33.10 -5.34 14.45
N SER A 524 -32.47 -5.24 13.27
CA SER A 524 -33.12 -4.84 12.02
C SER A 524 -33.49 -6.06 11.15
N ASN A 525 -34.16 -5.80 10.01
CA ASN A 525 -34.40 -6.85 9.02
C ASN A 525 -33.08 -7.39 8.49
N LEU A 526 -32.88 -8.71 8.53
CA LEU A 526 -31.58 -9.30 8.18
C LEU A 526 -31.33 -9.28 6.68
N HIS A 527 -32.31 -9.64 5.86
CA HIS A 527 -32.11 -9.78 4.42
C HIS A 527 -33.33 -9.34 3.63
N GLN A 528 -33.07 -8.54 2.58
CA GLN A 528 -34.08 -8.02 1.67
C GLN A 528 -33.70 -8.31 0.22
N LEU A 529 -34.66 -8.80 -0.57
CA LEU A 529 -34.53 -9.07 -2.00
C LEU A 529 -35.19 -7.97 -2.83
N GLY A 530 -34.38 -7.21 -3.56
CA GLY A 530 -34.84 -6.19 -4.51
C GLY A 530 -35.37 -6.76 -5.84
N GLY A 531 -35.31 -8.07 -6.05
CA GLY A 531 -35.80 -8.78 -7.25
C GLY A 531 -35.08 -10.09 -7.50
N ALA A 532 -34.95 -10.51 -8.76
CA ALA A 532 -34.32 -11.78 -9.11
C ALA A 532 -32.82 -11.78 -8.78
N ALA A 533 -32.41 -12.59 -7.80
CA ALA A 533 -31.04 -12.74 -7.34
C ALA A 533 -30.76 -14.20 -6.94
N THR A 534 -29.49 -14.58 -6.83
CA THR A 534 -29.11 -15.93 -6.38
C THR A 534 -28.71 -15.85 -4.91
N THR A 535 -29.35 -16.65 -4.06
CA THR A 535 -29.12 -16.59 -2.61
C THR A 535 -29.03 -17.99 -2.05
N THR A 536 -27.97 -18.24 -1.28
CA THR A 536 -27.78 -19.45 -0.49
C THR A 536 -27.45 -19.01 0.93
N ILE A 537 -28.36 -19.32 1.86
CA ILE A 537 -28.20 -19.07 3.30
C ILE A 537 -28.33 -20.43 3.96
N ASP A 538 -27.23 -20.92 4.51
CA ASP A 538 -27.14 -22.26 5.08
C ASP A 538 -26.40 -22.26 6.42
N CYS A 539 -26.90 -22.99 7.41
CA CYS A 539 -26.24 -23.12 8.71
C CYS A 539 -25.92 -21.75 9.34
N ASN A 540 -26.92 -20.88 9.49
CA ASN A 540 -26.75 -19.58 10.15
C ASN A 540 -27.62 -19.52 11.40
N LEU A 541 -27.12 -18.86 12.46
CA LEU A 541 -27.91 -18.53 13.64
C LEU A 541 -28.44 -17.10 13.54
N VAL A 542 -29.76 -16.97 13.66
CA VAL A 542 -30.46 -15.68 13.57
C VAL A 542 -31.53 -15.56 14.65
N PRO A 543 -31.91 -14.34 15.08
CA PRO A 543 -33.00 -14.14 16.03
C PRO A 543 -34.36 -14.60 15.51
N SER A 544 -34.60 -14.50 14.20
CA SER A 544 -35.88 -14.85 13.57
C SER A 544 -35.72 -15.06 12.06
N ALA A 545 -36.18 -16.20 11.55
CA ALA A 545 -36.23 -16.53 10.12
C ALA A 545 -37.16 -15.60 9.33
N SER A 546 -38.16 -14.99 9.99
CA SER A 546 -39.09 -14.07 9.34
C SER A 546 -38.44 -12.79 8.81
N SER A 547 -37.18 -12.53 9.20
CA SER A 547 -36.39 -11.38 8.77
C SER A 547 -35.58 -11.63 7.48
N ILE A 548 -35.74 -12.81 6.86
CA ILE A 548 -35.04 -13.23 5.64
C ILE A 548 -36.06 -13.45 4.51
N GLU A 549 -35.86 -12.77 3.38
CA GLU A 549 -36.76 -12.87 2.20
C GLU A 549 -36.38 -13.98 1.22
N ALA A 550 -35.23 -14.65 1.41
CA ALA A 550 -34.78 -15.78 0.59
C ALA A 550 -35.13 -17.15 1.20
N PRO A 551 -35.15 -18.23 0.39
CA PRO A 551 -35.12 -19.58 0.90
C PRO A 551 -33.87 -19.82 1.76
N VAL A 552 -34.07 -20.49 2.90
CA VAL A 552 -33.00 -20.84 3.85
C VAL A 552 -32.96 -22.35 4.03
N THR A 553 -31.77 -22.89 4.25
CA THR A 553 -31.53 -24.27 4.69
C THR A 553 -30.81 -24.25 6.04
N ASP A 554 -31.12 -25.24 6.89
CA ASP A 554 -30.46 -25.44 8.19
C ASP A 554 -30.28 -24.18 9.03
N LEU A 555 -31.31 -23.33 9.04
CA LEU A 555 -31.35 -22.09 9.80
C LEU A 555 -31.68 -22.37 11.27
N ILE A 556 -30.94 -21.74 12.18
CA ILE A 556 -31.16 -21.84 13.62
C ILE A 556 -31.74 -20.53 14.13
N GLU A 557 -32.92 -20.60 14.73
CA GLU A 557 -33.53 -19.46 15.41
C GLU A 557 -33.12 -19.45 16.88
N GLY A 558 -32.43 -18.40 17.32
CA GLY A 558 -31.98 -18.31 18.70
C GLY A 558 -31.11 -17.09 19.00
N THR A 559 -30.57 -17.11 20.21
CA THR A 559 -29.58 -16.13 20.65
C THR A 559 -28.44 -16.86 21.34
N VAL A 560 -27.23 -16.44 21.04
CA VAL A 560 -26.00 -16.89 21.70
C VAL A 560 -25.66 -16.03 22.92
N SER A 561 -24.91 -16.64 23.83
CA SER A 561 -24.30 -16.01 25.00
C SER A 561 -22.79 -15.94 24.80
N TRP A 562 -22.27 -14.73 24.82
CA TRP A 562 -20.84 -14.45 24.67
C TRP A 562 -20.11 -14.56 26.00
N LEU A 563 -18.81 -14.87 25.96
CA LEU A 563 -17.96 -14.86 27.15
C LEU A 563 -17.96 -13.48 27.84
N ASP A 564 -17.74 -12.41 27.07
CA ASP A 564 -17.87 -11.02 27.53
C ASP A 564 -18.05 -10.05 26.35
N SER A 565 -19.28 -9.91 25.86
CA SER A 565 -19.58 -8.95 24.80
C SER A 565 -19.30 -7.48 25.18
N GLY A 566 -19.23 -7.16 26.48
CA GLY A 566 -18.94 -5.81 26.96
C GLY A 566 -17.49 -5.38 26.71
N SER A 567 -16.54 -6.33 26.74
CA SER A 567 -15.15 -6.14 26.32
C SER A 567 -14.90 -6.50 24.86
N ARG A 568 -15.96 -6.73 24.06
CA ARG A 568 -15.87 -7.25 22.69
C ARG A 568 -15.21 -8.62 22.65
N ASP A 569 -15.52 -9.49 23.60
CA ASP A 569 -15.22 -10.92 23.56
C ASP A 569 -16.41 -11.69 23.03
N TYR A 570 -16.36 -12.05 21.75
CA TYR A 570 -17.42 -12.79 21.07
C TYR A 570 -17.09 -14.27 20.91
N ARG A 571 -16.20 -14.81 21.75
CA ARG A 571 -16.04 -16.26 21.90
C ARG A 571 -17.30 -16.86 22.51
N LEU A 572 -17.65 -18.06 22.07
CA LEU A 572 -18.82 -18.79 22.57
C LEU A 572 -18.63 -19.17 24.04
N SER A 573 -19.65 -18.93 24.86
CA SER A 573 -19.67 -19.44 26.24
C SER A 573 -19.84 -20.95 26.24
N ALA A 574 -19.21 -21.66 27.19
CA ALA A 574 -19.37 -23.11 27.34
C ALA A 574 -20.82 -23.57 27.57
N ASP A 575 -21.69 -22.68 28.06
CA ASP A 575 -23.11 -22.96 28.25
C ASP A 575 -23.94 -22.87 26.94
N ASP A 576 -23.33 -22.41 25.84
CA ASP A 576 -24.03 -22.01 24.62
C ASP A 576 -23.90 -23.03 23.49
N THR A 577 -24.44 -24.22 23.73
CA THR A 577 -24.34 -25.37 22.81
C THR A 577 -25.13 -25.19 21.50
N ILE A 578 -25.88 -24.10 21.32
CA ILE A 578 -26.70 -23.89 20.12
C ILE A 578 -25.88 -23.47 18.89
N ALA A 579 -24.69 -22.92 19.13
CA ALA A 579 -23.76 -22.47 18.09
C ALA A 579 -22.55 -23.41 17.93
N MET A 580 -22.51 -24.50 18.68
CA MET A 580 -21.41 -25.48 18.67
C MET A 580 -21.78 -26.72 17.85
N ASP A 581 -20.82 -27.27 17.10
CA ASP A 581 -20.93 -28.48 16.27
C ASP A 581 -22.20 -28.49 15.42
N VAL A 582 -22.38 -27.40 14.68
CA VAL A 582 -23.61 -27.16 13.94
C VAL A 582 -23.45 -27.48 12.46
N CYS A 583 -22.34 -27.03 11.86
CA CYS A 583 -22.19 -26.99 10.41
C CYS A 583 -21.32 -28.10 9.85
N SER A 584 -21.50 -28.36 8.55
CA SER A 584 -20.56 -29.14 7.75
C SER A 584 -19.74 -28.22 6.85
N ASP A 585 -18.62 -28.72 6.31
CA ASP A 585 -17.79 -28.03 5.31
C ASP A 585 -18.24 -28.26 3.86
N ALA A 586 -19.36 -28.96 3.65
CA ALA A 586 -19.77 -29.42 2.31
C ALA A 586 -20.05 -28.26 1.34
N LEU A 587 -20.57 -27.14 1.83
CA LEU A 587 -20.81 -25.93 1.02
C LEU A 587 -19.62 -24.98 1.00
N TYR A 588 -18.82 -24.96 2.07
CA TYR A 588 -17.70 -24.05 2.24
C TYR A 588 -16.67 -24.63 3.20
N SER A 589 -15.41 -24.68 2.79
CA SER A 589 -14.29 -25.09 3.62
C SER A 589 -13.63 -23.85 4.21
N PRO A 590 -13.85 -23.52 5.48
CA PRO A 590 -13.26 -22.32 6.08
C PRO A 590 -11.77 -22.49 6.36
N GLY A 591 -11.06 -21.37 6.48
CA GLY A 591 -9.71 -21.33 7.04
C GLY A 591 -9.72 -21.44 8.57
N ALA A 592 -8.61 -21.03 9.18
CA ALA A 592 -8.54 -20.89 10.64
C ALA A 592 -9.52 -19.82 11.15
N ASP A 593 -9.98 -19.97 12.39
CA ASP A 593 -10.85 -19.00 13.04
C ASP A 593 -10.09 -17.72 13.42
N LEU A 594 -10.80 -16.78 14.06
CA LEU A 594 -10.21 -15.51 14.49
C LEU A 594 -9.09 -15.65 15.55
N GLY A 595 -9.08 -16.73 16.32
CA GLY A 595 -8.02 -17.08 17.26
C GLY A 595 -6.90 -17.91 16.65
N GLU A 596 -6.85 -18.04 15.33
CA GLU A 596 -5.91 -18.88 14.57
C GLU A 596 -6.02 -20.38 14.87
N GLN A 597 -7.17 -20.79 15.42
CA GLN A 597 -7.49 -22.18 15.69
C GLN A 597 -8.01 -22.85 14.42
N ALA A 598 -7.67 -24.13 14.25
CA ALA A 598 -8.25 -24.93 13.18
C ALA A 598 -9.75 -25.14 13.48
N ARG A 599 -10.59 -24.91 12.47
CA ARG A 599 -12.03 -25.17 12.57
C ARG A 599 -12.37 -26.64 12.36
N GLY A 600 -13.55 -27.04 12.81
CA GLY A 600 -14.05 -28.41 12.73
C GLY A 600 -13.69 -29.24 13.97
N GLN A 601 -13.37 -28.61 15.09
CA GLN A 601 -12.98 -29.29 16.33
C GLN A 601 -14.23 -29.75 17.09
N ASP A 602 -14.58 -31.02 16.88
CA ASP A 602 -15.68 -31.70 17.57
C ASP A 602 -15.62 -31.54 19.10
N ASN A 603 -16.67 -30.96 19.68
CA ASN A 603 -16.88 -30.96 21.13
C ASN A 603 -17.67 -32.21 21.53
N PRO A 604 -17.04 -33.20 22.18
CA PRO A 604 -17.67 -34.49 22.46
C PRO A 604 -18.85 -34.42 23.45
N ASP A 605 -19.03 -33.28 24.13
CA ASP A 605 -20.16 -33.02 25.03
C ASP A 605 -21.35 -32.35 24.33
N VAL A 606 -21.18 -31.91 23.08
CA VAL A 606 -22.23 -31.38 22.20
C VAL A 606 -22.58 -32.45 21.15
N THR A 607 -23.82 -32.44 20.66
CA THR A 607 -24.24 -33.37 19.60
C THR A 607 -24.18 -32.65 18.27
N ASP A 608 -23.40 -33.18 17.33
CA ASP A 608 -23.33 -32.69 15.96
C ASP A 608 -24.74 -32.60 15.35
N LEU A 609 -25.13 -31.40 14.93
CA LEU A 609 -26.38 -31.22 14.21
C LEU A 609 -26.19 -31.63 12.74
N ASN A 610 -25.28 -30.95 12.03
CA ASN A 610 -24.91 -31.26 10.65
C ASN A 610 -23.41 -31.54 10.45
N GLY A 611 -22.56 -31.25 11.44
CA GLY A 611 -21.13 -31.53 11.44
C GLY A 611 -20.41 -30.82 12.59
N SER A 612 -19.09 -30.94 12.67
CA SER A 612 -18.27 -30.48 13.80
C SER A 612 -17.78 -29.04 13.71
N TYR A 613 -18.40 -28.21 12.88
CA TYR A 613 -17.98 -26.81 12.70
C TYR A 613 -18.89 -25.87 13.49
N ASP A 614 -18.28 -24.97 14.26
CA ASP A 614 -19.01 -23.99 15.05
C ASP A 614 -19.42 -22.77 14.23
N LEU A 615 -20.49 -22.11 14.68
CA LEU A 615 -20.97 -20.88 14.07
C LEU A 615 -20.15 -19.67 14.53
N GLY A 616 -19.96 -18.72 13.63
CA GLY A 616 -19.38 -17.41 13.93
C GLY A 616 -17.85 -17.37 13.81
N ALA A 617 -17.29 -16.24 14.25
CA ALA A 617 -15.89 -15.89 14.05
C ALA A 617 -14.90 -16.79 14.80
N HIS A 618 -15.37 -17.46 15.84
CA HIS A 618 -14.55 -18.29 16.72
C HIS A 618 -15.01 -19.75 16.67
N GLU A 619 -14.04 -20.65 16.72
CA GLU A 619 -14.27 -22.03 17.14
C GLU A 619 -14.32 -22.06 18.68
N PHE A 620 -15.14 -22.94 19.24
CA PHE A 620 -15.16 -23.20 20.66
C PHE A 620 -13.94 -24.01 21.06
N ASP A 621 -13.06 -23.38 21.82
CA ASP A 621 -11.98 -24.07 22.51
C ASP A 621 -12.24 -24.10 24.04
N PRO A 622 -12.44 -25.29 24.63
CA PRO A 622 -12.70 -25.44 26.06
C PRO A 622 -11.57 -24.91 26.94
N VAL A 623 -10.32 -24.85 26.43
CA VAL A 623 -9.19 -24.25 27.17
C VAL A 623 -9.35 -22.73 27.24
N SER A 624 -9.74 -22.11 26.13
CA SER A 624 -9.94 -20.66 26.03
C SER A 624 -11.24 -20.17 26.71
N ALA A 625 -12.22 -21.06 26.86
CA ALA A 625 -13.53 -20.79 27.47
C ALA A 625 -13.49 -20.75 29.01
N ASP A 626 -12.45 -21.31 29.66
CA ASP A 626 -12.26 -21.18 31.10
C ASP A 626 -11.68 -19.81 31.44
N GLY A 627 -12.57 -18.83 31.66
CA GLY A 627 -12.20 -17.46 32.01
C GLY A 627 -11.31 -17.30 33.24
N ILE A 628 -11.13 -18.34 34.09
CA ILE A 628 -10.20 -18.30 35.23
C ILE A 628 -8.76 -18.60 34.81
N PHE A 629 -8.54 -19.36 33.73
CA PHE A 629 -7.21 -19.72 33.23
C PHE A 629 -6.85 -19.05 31.90
N ALA A 630 -7.83 -18.50 31.17
CA ALA A 630 -7.61 -17.72 29.96
C ALA A 630 -6.89 -16.39 30.26
N ASP A 631 -7.23 -15.74 31.36
CA ASP A 631 -6.45 -14.64 31.93
C ASP A 631 -5.36 -15.26 32.81
N ALA A 632 -4.26 -15.69 32.19
CA ALA A 632 -3.10 -16.18 32.94
C ALA A 632 -2.79 -15.21 34.08
N PHE A 633 -2.63 -15.74 35.30
CA PHE A 633 -2.27 -14.95 36.49
C PHE A 633 -1.03 -14.10 36.19
N GLU A 634 -1.20 -12.83 35.81
CA GLU A 634 -0.11 -11.84 35.73
C GLU A 634 0.48 -11.53 37.10
#